data_AF-D5MEX8-F1
#
_entry.id   AF-D5MEX8-F1
#
_cell.length_a   1.000
_cell.length_b   1.000
_cell.length_c   1.000
_cell.angle_alpha   90.00
_cell.angle_beta   90.00
_cell.angle_gamma   90.00
#
_symmetry.space_group_name_H-M   'P 1'
#
loop_
_entity.id
_entity.type
_entity.pdbx_description
1 polymer ?
#
loop_
_entity_poly.entity_id
_entity_poly.type
_entity_poly.pdbx_seq_one_letter_code
_entity_poly.pdbx_strand_id
1 'polypeptide(L)' 'MPRPSPLGKIEKEIERLSPKDQLKLVEKLAHQLTKTGIAARKELDWKRLYGLGKGLWKGEDAQAYVNRLREDRM' A
#
# COMPACT_ATOMS: atom_id res chain seq x y z
N MET A 1 -19.25 -26.80 -29.17
CA MET A 1 -18.12 -25.90 -28.87
C MET A 1 -18.23 -25.43 -27.43
N PRO A 2 -17.17 -25.53 -26.61
CA PRO A 2 -17.24 -25.04 -25.23
C PRO A 2 -17.39 -23.51 -25.26
N ARG A 3 -18.37 -22.97 -24.53
CA ARG A 3 -18.54 -21.52 -24.40
C ARG A 3 -17.29 -20.96 -23.73
N PRO A 4 -16.67 -19.87 -24.25
CA PRO A 4 -15.53 -19.26 -23.59
C PRO A 4 -15.93 -18.89 -22.16
N SER A 5 -15.13 -19.31 -21.19
CA SER A 5 -15.37 -18.98 -19.79
C SER A 5 -15.43 -17.45 -19.65
N PRO A 6 -16.29 -16.90 -18.79
CA PRO A 6 -16.35 -15.47 -18.55
C PRO A 6 -14.97 -14.87 -18.21
N LEU A 7 -14.13 -15.64 -17.53
CA LEU A 7 -12.75 -15.27 -17.18
C LEU A 7 -11.85 -15.12 -18.41
N GLY A 8 -11.92 -16.03 -19.39
CA GLY A 8 -11.08 -15.94 -20.59
C GLY A 8 -11.42 -14.74 -21.50
N LYS A 9 -12.65 -14.21 -21.42
CA LYS A 9 -12.97 -12.92 -22.07
C LYS A 9 -12.36 -11.74 -21.32
N ILE A 10 -12.41 -11.76 -19.99
CA ILE A 10 -11.87 -10.70 -19.14
C ILE A 10 -10.35 -10.62 -19.30
N GLU A 11 -9.64 -11.74 -19.36
CA GLU A 11 -8.19 -11.79 -19.59
C GLU A 11 -7.79 -11.04 -20.88
N LYS A 12 -8.50 -11.31 -21.99
CA LYS A 12 -8.24 -10.64 -23.28
C LYS A 12 -8.52 -9.13 -23.23
N GLU A 13 -9.50 -8.69 -22.46
CA GLU A 13 -9.77 -7.26 -22.29
C GLU A 13 -8.72 -6.59 -21.38
N ILE A 14 -8.20 -7.30 -20.37
CA ILE A 14 -7.11 -6.82 -19.51
C ILE A 14 -5.82 -6.65 -20.31
N GLU A 15 -5.50 -7.58 -21.20
CA GLU A 15 -4.31 -7.51 -22.07
C GLU A 15 -4.30 -6.27 -22.98
N ARG A 16 -5.48 -5.72 -23.32
CA ARG A 16 -5.62 -4.51 -24.14
C ARG A 16 -5.46 -3.21 -23.36
N LEU A 17 -5.47 -3.27 -22.03
CA LEU A 17 -5.30 -2.09 -21.18
C LEU A 17 -3.84 -1.64 -21.15
N SER A 18 -3.63 -0.34 -20.93
CA SER A 18 -2.29 0.17 -20.64
C SER A 18 -1.76 -0.42 -19.32
N PRO A 19 -0.43 -0.51 -19.12
CA PRO A 19 0.13 -0.99 -17.85
C PRO A 19 -0.38 -0.22 -16.62
N LYS A 20 -0.67 1.08 -16.78
CA LYS A 20 -1.23 1.93 -15.73
C LYS A 20 -2.66 1.55 -15.38
N ASP A 21 -3.47 1.22 -16.39
CA ASP A 21 -4.87 0.81 -16.18
C ASP A 21 -4.96 -0.61 -15.64
N GLN A 22 -4.06 -1.51 -16.05
CA GLN A 22 -3.91 -2.84 -15.46
C GLN A 22 -3.59 -2.73 -13.96
N LEU A 23 -2.64 -1.88 -13.58
CA LEU A 23 -2.29 -1.64 -12.17
C LEU A 23 -3.50 -1.14 -11.37
N LYS A 24 -4.22 -0.14 -11.90
CA LYS A 24 -5.43 0.42 -11.26
C LYS A 24 -6.52 -0.64 -11.08
N LEU A 25 -6.66 -1.56 -12.05
CA LEU A 25 -7.61 -2.66 -11.95
C LEU A 25 -7.22 -3.65 -10.85
N VAL A 26 -5.93 -4.02 -10.77
CA VAL A 26 -5.40 -4.87 -9.70
C VAL A 26 -5.65 -4.27 -8.32
N GLU A 27 -5.38 -2.98 -8.14
CA GLU A 27 -5.64 -2.27 -6.87
C GLU A 27 -7.12 -2.33 -6.47
N LYS A 28 -8.03 -2.08 -7.43
CA LYS A 28 -9.47 -2.12 -7.19
C LYS A 28 -9.94 -3.53 -6.81
N LEU A 29 -9.45 -4.55 -7.50
CA LEU A 29 -9.76 -5.95 -7.22
C LEU A 29 -9.23 -6.37 -5.84
N ALA A 30 -7.98 -6.04 -5.51
CA ALA A 30 -7.41 -6.31 -4.20
C ALA A 30 -8.22 -5.63 -3.07
N HIS A 31 -8.66 -4.39 -3.26
CA HIS A 31 -9.51 -3.69 -2.29
C HIS A 31 -10.88 -4.34 -2.12
N GLN A 32 -11.47 -4.86 -3.20
CA GLN A 32 -12.74 -5.59 -3.12
C GLN A 32 -12.59 -6.92 -2.38
N LEU A 33 -11.55 -7.68 -2.69
CA LEU A 33 -11.28 -8.97 -2.05
C LEU A 33 -10.91 -8.84 -0.57
N THR A 34 -10.24 -7.76 -0.18
CA THR A 34 -9.96 -7.48 1.24
C THR A 34 -11.21 -7.06 2.00
N LYS A 35 -12.19 -6.41 1.34
CA LYS A 35 -13.49 -6.10 1.96
C LYS A 35 -14.37 -7.33 2.16
N THR A 36 -14.31 -8.31 1.27
CA THR A 36 -15.08 -9.56 1.40
C THR A 36 -14.46 -10.54 2.40
N GLY A 37 -13.29 -10.24 2.95
CA GLY A 37 -12.56 -11.12 3.87
C GLY A 37 -11.91 -12.34 3.20
N ILE A 38 -12.06 -12.49 1.87
CA ILE A 38 -11.45 -13.56 1.08
C ILE A 38 -9.94 -13.36 1.00
N ALA A 39 -9.50 -12.10 0.82
CA ALA A 39 -8.12 -11.73 1.04
C ALA A 39 -7.99 -11.28 2.49
N ALA A 40 -7.15 -11.97 3.27
CA ALA A 40 -6.81 -11.52 4.60
C ALA A 40 -6.31 -10.07 4.50
N ARG A 41 -6.99 -9.14 5.17
CA ARG A 41 -6.34 -7.86 5.50
C ARG A 41 -5.08 -8.27 6.26
N LYS A 42 -3.90 -7.91 5.75
CA LYS A 42 -2.71 -7.92 6.61
C LYS A 42 -3.12 -7.09 7.82
N GLU A 43 -3.26 -7.75 8.97
CA GLU A 43 -3.38 -7.01 10.22
C GLU A 43 -2.14 -6.12 10.27
N LEU A 44 -2.37 -4.82 10.19
CA LEU A 44 -1.32 -3.84 10.40
C LEU A 44 -0.97 -3.95 11.88
N ASP A 45 -0.03 -4.82 12.19
CA ASP A 45 0.47 -4.99 13.53
C ASP A 45 1.29 -3.76 13.88
N TRP A 46 0.65 -2.83 14.61
CA TRP A 46 1.27 -1.62 15.12
C TRP A 46 2.51 -1.90 15.97
N LYS A 47 2.66 -3.11 16.54
CA LYS A 47 3.88 -3.49 17.26
C LYS A 47 5.09 -3.58 16.33
N ARG A 48 4.89 -3.90 15.05
CA ARG A 48 5.97 -3.88 14.04
C ARG A 48 6.41 -2.47 13.68
N LEU A 49 5.60 -1.45 13.98
CA LEU A 49 5.94 -0.05 13.77
C LEU A 49 6.63 0.58 14.98
N TYR A 50 6.54 -0.06 16.15
CA TYR A 50 7.22 0.41 17.36
C TYR A 50 8.74 0.44 17.16
N GLY A 51 9.36 1.59 17.40
CA GLY A 51 10.81 1.76 17.29
C GLY A 51 11.35 1.96 15.86
N LEU A 52 10.54 1.79 14.79
CA LEU A 52 10.98 2.10 13.42
C LEU A 52 11.41 3.56 13.27
N GLY A 53 10.75 4.47 14.00
CA GLY A 53 11.11 5.88 14.02
C GLY A 53 12.55 6.11 14.49
N LYS A 54 13.02 5.39 15.51
CA LYS A 54 14.32 5.61 16.17
C LYS A 54 15.50 5.62 15.19
N GLY A 55 15.48 4.77 14.17
CA GLY A 55 16.54 4.71 13.16
C GLY A 55 16.59 5.93 12.23
N LEU A 56 15.47 6.64 12.05
CA LEU A 56 15.37 7.81 11.18
C LEU A 56 16.02 9.05 11.78
N TRP A 57 16.08 9.14 13.11
CA TRP A 57 16.66 10.30 13.80
C TRP A 57 18.19 10.27 13.83
N LYS A 58 18.86 9.25 13.27
CA LYS A 58 20.34 9.13 13.23
C LYS A 58 21.02 9.32 14.60
N GLY A 59 20.32 8.96 15.69
CA GLY A 59 20.79 9.19 17.06
C GLY A 59 20.46 10.56 17.65
N GLU A 60 19.81 11.44 16.91
CA GLU A 60 19.25 12.70 17.42
C GLU A 60 18.07 12.39 18.34
N ASP A 61 18.10 13.00 19.53
CA ASP A 61 16.96 12.97 20.43
C ASP A 61 15.82 13.85 19.90
N ALA A 62 14.58 13.42 20.09
CA ALA A 62 13.42 14.14 19.57
C ALA A 62 13.28 15.54 20.15
N GLN A 63 13.66 15.75 21.42
CA GLN A 63 13.64 17.05 22.06
C GLN A 63 14.75 17.95 21.51
N ALA A 64 15.94 17.40 21.25
CA ALA A 64 17.05 18.13 20.64
C ALA A 64 16.68 18.67 19.26
N TYR A 65 16.03 17.86 18.42
CA TYR A 65 15.51 18.29 17.12
C TYR A 65 14.51 19.46 17.24
N VAL A 66 13.54 19.33 18.16
CA VAL A 66 12.50 20.36 18.38
C VAL A 66 13.12 21.66 18.89
N ASN A 67 14.13 21.56 19.76
CA ASN A 67 14.84 22.73 20.27
C ASN A 67 15.58 23.46 19.14
N ARG A 68 16.32 22.74 18.27
CA ARG A 68 16.96 23.33 17.08
C ARG A 68 15.96 24.06 16.19
N LEU A 69 14.80 23.44 15.90
CA LEU A 69 13.77 24.08 15.09
C LEU A 69 13.16 25.35 15.71
N ARG A 70 13.21 25.49 17.04
CA ARG A 70 12.76 26.71 17.73
C ARG A 70 13.81 27.81 17.68
N GLU A 71 15.07 27.43 17.77
CA GLU A 71 16.21 28.35 17.63
C GLU A 71 16.35 28.86 16.20
N ASP A 72 16.19 28.00 15.19
CA ASP A 72 16.21 28.37 13.75
C ASP A 72 15.07 29.33 13.34
N ARG A 73 14.06 29.53 14.20
CA ARG A 73 12.93 30.46 13.96
C ARG A 73 13.16 31.86 14.55
N MET A 74 14.24 32.06 15.30
CA MET A 74 14.63 33.33 15.92
C MET A 74 15.73 34.00 15.09
#